data_AF-A0A6J5CHX9-F1
#
_entry.id   AF-A0A6J5CHX9-F1
#
_cell.length_a   1.000
_cell.length_b   1.000
_cell.length_c   1.000
_cell.angle_alpha   90.00
_cell.angle_beta   90.00
_cell.angle_gamma   90.00
#
_symmetry.space_group_name_H-M   'P 1'
#
loop_
_entity.id
_entity.type
_entity.pdbx_description
1 polymer ?
#
loop_
_entity_poly.entity_id
_entity_poly.type
_entity_poly.pdbx_seq_one_letter_code
_entity_poly.pdbx_strand_id
1 'polypeptide(L)' 'MIIVIVTTEEDPKTGKSQQVVSHGVDTDTGKNIILPCDSPASVGAEWDSQIGEYVLR' A
#
# COMPACT_ATOMS: atom_id res chain seq x y z
N MET A 1 12.51 1.61 -6.55
CA MET A 1 11.74 1.29 -5.30
C MET A 1 10.31 1.72 -5.53
N ILE A 2 9.31 1.00 -5.02
CA ILE A 2 7.91 1.42 -5.18
C ILE A 2 7.35 1.78 -3.81
N ILE A 3 6.89 3.03 -3.65
CA ILE A 3 6.11 3.45 -2.48
C ILE A 3 4.68 2.96 -2.67
N VAL A 4 4.13 2.26 -1.70
CA VAL A 4 2.79 1.67 -1.75
C VAL A 4 1.82 2.57 -1.01
N ILE A 5 0.88 3.15 -1.76
CA ILE A 5 -0.15 4.04 -1.23
C ILE A 5 -1.31 3.19 -0.72
N VAL A 6 -1.70 3.42 0.53
CA VAL A 6 -2.76 2.68 1.20
C VAL A 6 -3.91 3.60 1.61
N THR A 7 -5.12 3.08 1.53
CA THR A 7 -6.33 3.69 2.11
C THR A 7 -6.68 2.94 3.39
N THR A 8 -7.28 3.64 4.35
CA THR A 8 -7.93 2.99 5.50
C THR A 8 -9.41 2.89 5.20
N GLU A 9 -9.91 1.67 5.12
CA GLU A 9 -11.30 1.37 4.78
C GLU A 9 -11.95 0.58 5.91
N GLU A 10 -13.24 0.82 6.14
CA GLU A 10 -14.02 0.04 7.10
C GLU A 10 -14.66 -1.15 6.37
N ASP A 11 -14.40 -2.36 6.86
CA ASP A 11 -15.10 -3.55 6.37
C ASP A 11 -16.58 -3.45 6.76
N PRO A 12 -17.52 -3.40 5.80
CA PRO A 12 -18.93 -3.17 6.08
C PRO A 12 -19.62 -4.34 6.80
N LYS A 13 -19.01 -5.54 6.80
CA LYS A 13 -19.54 -6.72 7.47
C LYS A 13 -19.05 -6.80 8.92
N THR A 14 -17.82 -6.36 9.20
CA THR A 14 -17.19 -6.51 10.52
C THR A 14 -17.07 -5.20 11.30
N GLY A 15 -17.22 -4.04 10.64
CA GLY A 15 -17.02 -2.70 11.19
C GLY A 15 -15.57 -2.40 11.56
N LYS A 16 -14.61 -3.24 11.14
CA LYS A 16 -13.19 -3.08 11.46
C LYS A 16 -12.50 -2.27 10.37
N SER A 17 -11.68 -1.31 10.79
CA SER A 17 -10.78 -0.60 9.88
C SER A 17 -9.63 -1.49 9.44
N GLN A 18 -9.30 -1.45 8.16
CA GLN A 18 -8.18 -2.16 7.56
C GLN A 18 -7.46 -1.28 6.54
N GLN A 19 -6.17 -1.52 6.35
CA GLN A 19 -5.41 -0.88 5.28
C GLN A 19 -5.52 -1.70 4.00
N VAL A 20 -5.86 -1.02 2.91
CA VAL A 20 -5.98 -1.60 1.57
C VAL A 20 -5.08 -0.82 0.62
N VAL A 21 -4.37 -1.53 -0.25
CA VAL A 21 -3.51 -0.92 -1.25
C VAL A 21 -4.37 -0.26 -2.34
N SER A 22 -4.04 1.00 -2.65
CA SER A 22 -4.65 1.75 -3.75
C SER A 22 -3.82 1.62 -5.03
N HIS A 23 -2.54 1.97 -4.95
CA HIS A 23 -1.58 1.92 -6.06
C HIS A 23 -0.15 2.02 -5.52
N GLY A 24 0.82 1.77 -6.39
CA GLY A 24 2.23 2.06 -6.13
C GLY A 24 2.70 3.31 -6.86
N VAL A 25 3.78 3.92 -6.38
CA VAL A 25 4.52 4.99 -7.07
C VAL A 25 5.96 4.54 -7.22
N ASP A 26 6.41 4.34 -8.45
CA ASP A 26 7.82 4.07 -8.74
C ASP A 26 8.65 5.34 -8.50
N THR A 27 9.58 5.28 -7.55
CA THR A 27 10.40 6.42 -7.15
C THR A 27 11.35 6.91 -8.23
N ASP A 28 11.72 6.03 -9.16
CA ASP A 28 12.73 6.35 -10.19
C ASP A 28 12.09 7.08 -11.37
N THR A 29 10.82 6.76 -11.67
CA THR A 29 10.10 7.31 -12.82
C THR A 29 8.95 8.24 -12.45
N GLY A 30 8.53 8.26 -11.18
CA GLY A 30 7.37 9.01 -10.69
C GLY A 30 6.03 8.49 -11.20
N LYS A 31 6.00 7.30 -11.83
CA LYS A 31 4.78 6.74 -12.43
C LYS A 31 3.98 5.95 -11.41
N ASN A 32 2.65 6.01 -11.57
CA ASN A 32 1.75 5.14 -10.85
C ASN A 32 1.85 3.71 -11.39
N ILE A 33 1.93 2.75 -10.48
CA ILE A 33 1.94 1.31 -10.73
C ILE A 33 0.63 0.74 -10.23
N ILE A 34 -0.03 -0.05 -11.08
CA ILE A 34 -1.24 -0.77 -10.69
C ILE A 34 -0.82 -1.91 -9.77
N LEU A 35 -1.38 -1.93 -8.57
CA LEU A 35 -1.19 -2.98 -7.58
C LEU A 35 -2.55 -3.62 -7.24
N PRO A 36 -2.58 -4.88 -6.79
CA PRO A 36 -3.80 -5.49 -6.29
C PRO A 36 -4.37 -4.70 -5.10
N CYS A 37 -5.69 -4.52 -5.08
CA CYS A 37 -6.40 -3.93 -3.94
C CYS A 37 -6.55 -4.97 -2.82
N ASP A 38 -5.45 -5.23 -2.11
CA ASP A 38 -5.37 -6.17 -0.98
C ASP A 38 -4.60 -5.50 0.17
N SER A 39 -4.37 -6.20 1.27
CA SER A 39 -3.53 -5.72 2.37
C SER A 39 -2.09 -5.46 1.89
N PRO A 40 -1.36 -4.50 2.48
CA PRO A 40 0.04 -4.25 2.14
C PRO A 40 0.92 -5.50 2.25
N ALA A 41 0.68 -6.32 3.29
CA ALA A 41 1.40 -7.57 3.49
C ALA A 41 1.11 -8.59 2.37
N SER A 42 -0.14 -8.67 1.88
CA SER A 42 -0.53 -9.58 0.80
C SER A 42 0.18 -9.28 -0.52
N VAL A 43 0.48 -8.00 -0.79
CA VAL A 43 1.23 -7.59 -1.98
C VAL A 43 2.76 -7.62 -1.78
N GLY A 44 3.22 -8.08 -0.62
CA GLY A 44 4.64 -8.15 -0.27
C GLY A 44 5.25 -6.81 0.14
N ALA A 45 4.43 -5.81 0.44
CA ALA A 45 4.91 -4.50 0.87
C ALA A 45 5.31 -4.52 2.35
N GLU A 46 6.43 -3.88 2.66
CA GLU A 46 6.97 -3.77 4.00
C GLU A 46 6.91 -2.33 4.48
N TRP A 47 6.63 -2.11 5.77
CA TRP A 47 6.68 -0.76 6.34
C TRP A 47 8.12 -0.31 6.49
N ASP A 48 8.47 0.81 5.87
CA ASP A 48 9.74 1.48 6.05
C ASP A 48 9.59 2.63 7.05
N SER A 49 10.09 2.41 8.27
CA SER A 49 9.98 3.37 9.37
C SER A 49 10.79 4.66 9.16
N GLN A 50 11.76 4.68 8.25
CA GLN A 50 12.58 5.87 8.00
C GLN A 50 11.81 6.90 7.17
N ILE A 51 10.98 6.43 6.24
CA ILE A 51 10.16 7.29 5.38
C ILE A 51 8.70 7.36 5.82
N GLY A 52 8.24 6.42 6.66
CA GLY A 52 6.87 6.39 7.15
C GLY A 52 5.86 5.93 6.10
N GLU A 53 6.26 5.01 5.23
CA GLU A 53 5.46 4.51 4.11
C GLU A 53 5.66 2.99 3.93
N TYR A 54 4.74 2.32 3.25
CA TYR A 54 4.96 0.95 2.77
C TYR A 54 5.79 0.95 1.48
N VAL A 55 6.67 -0.03 1.29
CA VAL A 55 7.51 -0.14 0.09
C VAL A 55 7.60 -1.56 -0.47
N LEU A 56 7.78 -1.65 -1.79
CA LEU A 56 8.26 -2.84 -2.48
C LEU A 56 9.70 -2.58 -2.96
N ARG A 57 10.59 -3.54 -2.66
CA ARG A 57 12.01 -3.50 -3.02
C ARG A 57 12.32 -4.31 -4.28
#